data_AF-A0A6G9XVL5-F1
#
_entry.id   AF-A0A6G9XVL5-F1
#
_cell.length_a   1.000
_cell.length_b   1.000
_cell.length_c   1.000
_cell.angle_alpha   90.00
_cell.angle_beta   90.00
_cell.angle_gamma   90.00
#
_symmetry.space_group_name_H-M   'P 1'
#
loop_
_entity.id
_entity.type
_entity.pdbx_description
1 polymer ?
#
loop_
_entity_poly.entity_id
_entity_poly.type
_entity_poly.pdbx_seq_one_letter_code
_entity_poly.pdbx_strand_id
1 'polypeptide(L)' 'MIKVGTVHRAKGIDFAAVFRIVHATDLATKDASGGARDRTELLARQHLVATSRARDFLWVATVKD' A
#
# COMPACT_ATOMS: atom_id res chain seq x y z
N MET A 1 10.37 3.34 18.49
CA MET A 1 10.17 1.91 18.22
C MET A 1 9.85 1.75 16.74
N ILE A 2 10.62 0.95 16.01
CA ILE A 2 10.41 0.70 14.57
C ILE A 2 9.74 -0.67 14.45
N LYS A 3 8.62 -0.76 13.73
CA LYS A 3 7.89 -2.02 13.50
C LYS A 3 7.80 -2.26 12.00
N VAL A 4 8.31 -3.42 11.57
CA VAL A 4 8.28 -3.86 10.17
C VAL A 4 7.30 -5.03 10.05
N GLY A 5 6.43 -5.00 9.03
CA GLY A 5 5.42 -6.04 8.81
C GLY A 5 4.49 -5.70 7.66
N THR A 6 3.55 -6.61 7.37
CA THR A 6 2.56 -6.43 6.30
C THR A 6 1.40 -5.55 6.77
N VAL A 7 0.71 -4.90 5.82
CA VAL A 7 -0.45 -4.02 6.07
C VAL A 7 -1.52 -4.70 6.96
N HIS A 8 -1.75 -6.00 6.75
CA HIS A 8 -2.72 -6.79 7.52
C HIS A 8 -2.37 -6.92 9.01
N ARG A 9 -1.08 -6.91 9.37
CA ARG A 9 -0.62 -6.98 10.77
C ARG A 9 -0.67 -5.63 11.50
N ALA A 10 -0.89 -4.53 10.76
CA ALA A 10 -0.98 -3.17 11.30
C ALA A 10 -2.42 -2.76 11.66
N LYS A 11 -3.41 -3.64 11.45
CA LYS A 11 -4.82 -3.34 11.74
C LYS A 11 -5.02 -3.08 13.23
N GLY A 12 -5.52 -1.89 13.57
CA GLY A 12 -5.78 -1.45 14.96
C GLY A 12 -4.63 -0.72 15.65
N ILE A 13 -3.53 -0.40 14.94
CA ILE A 13 -2.41 0.37 15.47
C ILE A 13 -2.10 1.54 14.53
N ASP A 14 -2.07 2.75 15.07
CA ASP A 14 -1.77 3.97 14.31
C ASP A 14 -0.34 4.43 14.55
N PHE A 15 0.39 4.64 13.46
CA PHE A 15 1.80 5.07 13.51
C PHE A 15 1.91 6.55 13.18
N ALA A 16 2.77 7.27 13.89
CA ALA A 16 3.10 8.66 13.56
C ALA A 16 3.67 8.75 12.12
N ALA A 17 4.51 7.78 11.75
CA ALA A 17 5.18 7.70 10.45
C ALA A 17 5.01 6.31 9.84
N VAL A 18 4.63 6.24 8.56
CA VAL A 18 4.56 4.99 7.77
C VAL A 18 5.43 5.10 6.53
N PHE A 19 6.26 4.08 6.32
CA PHE A 19 7.03 3.91 5.09
C PHE A 19 6.48 2.71 4.31
N ARG A 20 6.01 2.95 3.09
CA ARG A 20 5.42 1.90 2.24
C ARG A 20 6.22 1.75 0.96
N ILE A 21 6.51 0.49 0.62
CA ILE A 21 7.20 0.11 -0.60
C ILE A 21 6.18 -0.55 -1.53
N VAL A 22 6.08 -0.08 -2.77
CA VAL A 22 5.19 -0.62 -3.82
C VAL A 22 5.98 -0.91 -5.08
N HIS A 23 5.57 -1.91 -5.87
CA HIS A 23 6.12 -2.10 -7.21
C HIS A 23 5.46 -1.10 -8.18
N ALA A 24 6.22 -0.56 -9.13
CA ALA A 24 5.69 0.37 -10.12
C ALA A 24 4.57 -0.23 -10.98
N THR A 25 4.63 -1.54 -11.20
CA THR A 25 3.61 -2.32 -11.92
C THR A 25 2.27 -2.31 -11.19
N ASP A 26 2.26 -2.21 -9.87
CA ASP A 26 1.03 -2.16 -9.05
C ASP A 26 0.34 -0.79 -9.13
N LEU A 27 1.06 0.25 -9.58
CA LEU A 27 0.53 1.58 -9.83
C LEU A 27 0.05 1.76 -11.28
N ALA A 28 0.48 0.89 -12.18
CA ALA A 28 0.12 0.94 -13.60
C ALA A 28 -1.25 0.29 -13.83
N THR A 29 -2.31 1.03 -13.48
CA THR A 29 -3.70 0.55 -13.49
C THR A 29 -4.41 0.65 -14.84
N LYS A 30 -3.72 1.01 -15.93
CA LYS A 30 -4.42 1.46 -17.15
C LYS A 30 -4.95 0.37 -18.08
N ASP A 31 -4.43 -0.86 -18.08
CA ASP A 31 -4.79 -1.84 -19.14
C ASP A 31 -4.93 -3.29 -18.62
N ALA A 32 -5.89 -3.52 -17.71
CA ALA A 32 -6.09 -4.82 -17.06
C ALA A 32 -7.38 -5.52 -17.52
N SER A 33 -7.25 -6.75 -18.05
CA SER A 33 -8.35 -7.70 -18.32
C SER A 33 -9.09 -8.10 -17.01
N GLY A 34 -10.26 -8.73 -17.11
CA GLY A 34 -11.18 -8.95 -15.98
C GLY A 34 -10.53 -9.38 -14.64
N GLY A 35 -9.66 -10.40 -14.64
CA GLY A 35 -8.97 -10.84 -13.40
C GLY A 35 -7.88 -9.88 -12.89
N ALA A 36 -7.32 -9.04 -13.76
CA ALA A 36 -6.37 -8.00 -13.37
C ALA A 36 -7.08 -6.76 -12.79
N ARG A 37 -8.37 -6.56 -13.07
CA ARG A 37 -9.19 -5.51 -12.42
C ARG A 37 -9.44 -5.83 -10.96
N ASP A 38 -9.81 -7.06 -10.63
CA ASP A 38 -10.03 -7.49 -9.24
C ASP A 38 -8.76 -7.35 -8.40
N ARG A 39 -7.61 -7.70 -8.99
CA ARG A 39 -6.30 -7.48 -8.35
C ARG A 39 -5.99 -6.00 -8.17
N THR A 40 -6.29 -5.18 -9.18
CA THR A 40 -6.10 -3.72 -9.11
C THR A 40 -6.97 -3.10 -8.02
N GLU A 41 -8.23 -3.52 -7.91
CA GLU A 41 -9.15 -3.03 -6.90
C GLU A 41 -8.72 -3.47 -5.49
N LEU A 42 -8.27 -4.73 -5.33
CA LEU A 42 -7.72 -5.21 -4.07
C LEU A 42 -6.49 -4.40 -3.66
N LEU A 43 -5.57 -4.13 -4.59
CA LEU A 43 -4.38 -3.32 -4.35
C LEU A 43 -4.75 -1.88 -3.99
N ALA A 44 -5.72 -1.27 -4.67
CA ALA A 44 -6.21 0.07 -4.36
C ALA A 44 -6.80 0.15 -2.94
N ARG A 45 -7.61 -0.84 -2.54
CA ARG A 45 -8.17 -0.93 -1.18
C ARG A 45 -7.07 -1.10 -0.14
N GLN A 46 -6.08 -1.97 -0.39
CA GLN A 46 -4.93 -2.13 0.48
C GLN A 46 -4.09 -0.85 0.57
N HIS A 47 -3.98 -0.11 -0.52
CA HIS A 47 -3.31 1.19 -0.59
C HIS A 47 -3.97 2.18 0.36
N LEU A 48 -5.30 2.28 0.28
CA LEU A 48 -6.10 3.19 1.11
C LEU A 48 -5.97 2.82 2.59
N VAL A 49 -6.06 1.53 2.93
CA VAL A 49 -5.89 1.07 4.32
C VAL A 49 -4.51 1.42 4.85
N ALA A 50 -3.44 1.14 4.10
CA ALA A 50 -2.08 1.42 4.53
C ALA A 50 -1.82 2.93 4.70
N THR A 51 -2.29 3.74 3.76
CA THR A 51 -2.21 5.21 3.82
C THR A 51 -2.95 5.75 5.05
N SER A 52 -4.13 5.20 5.37
CA SER A 52 -4.92 5.63 6.55
C SER A 52 -4.32 5.28 7.91
N ARG A 53 -3.25 4.46 7.97
CA ARG A 53 -2.56 4.14 9.24
C ARG A 53 -1.52 5.18 9.65
N ALA A 54 -1.13 6.07 8.74
CA ALA A 54 -0.23 7.17 9.02
C ALA A 54 -1.01 8.33 9.66
N ARG A 55 -0.59 8.74 10.86
CA ARG A 55 -1.17 9.92 11.52
C ARG A 55 -0.54 11.22 11.04
N ASP A 56 0.79 11.25 10.97
CA ASP A 56 1.53 12.50 10.74
C ASP A 56 2.27 12.47 9.40
N PHE A 57 2.90 11.34 9.06
CA PHE A 57 3.75 11.23 7.86
C PHE A 57 3.58 9.91 7.11
N LEU A 58 3.50 10.00 5.78
CA LEU A 58 3.50 8.86 4.88
C LEU A 58 4.55 9.04 3.78
N TRP A 59 5.41 8.04 3.62
CA TRP A 59 6.32 7.94 2.48
C TRP A 59 5.97 6.73 1.63
N VAL A 60 5.89 6.93 0.33
CA VAL A 60 5.67 5.87 -0.66
C VAL A 60 6.91 5.77 -1.54
N ALA A 61 7.63 4.65 -1.42
CA ALA A 61 8.74 4.31 -2.29
C ALA A 61 8.24 3.36 -3.38
N THR A 62 8.63 3.62 -4.63
CA THR A 62 8.30 2.75 -5.76
C THR A 62 9.56 2.01 -6.19
N VAL A 63 9.47 0.69 -6.30
CA VAL A 63 10.53 -0.16 -6.86
C VAL A 63 10.21 -0.43 -8.33
N LYS A 64 11.22 -0.28 -9.18
CA LYS A 64 11.21 -0.66 -10.59
C LYS A 64 12.37 -1.65 -10.78
N ASP A 65 12.11 -2.72 -11.52
CA ASP A 65 13.21 -3.53 -12.09
C ASP A 65 13.99 -2.72 -13.14
#